data_AF-A0A662N919-F1
#
_entry.id   AF-A0A662N919-F1
#
_cell.length_a   1.000
_cell.length_b   1.000
_cell.length_c   1.000
_cell.angle_alpha   90.00
_cell.angle_beta   90.00
_cell.angle_gamma   90.00
#
_symmetry.space_group_name_H-M   'P 1'
#
loop_
_entity.id
_entity.type
_entity.pdbx_description
1 polymer ?
#
loop_
_entity_poly.entity_id
_entity_poly.type
_entity_poly.pdbx_seq_one_letter_code
_entity_poly.pdbx_strand_id
1 'polypeptide(L)'
;MAVRKPPITTREYWTPGHAACAGCGPAIVMKLATKAFSEAMEEKYGDPNAFAIAHATGCMEVVSGVFPYTAWKAPWIHVAFENAAAVASGVEAAWKKLGRKGKILAIGGDGGTADIGLQA
;
A
#
# COMPACT_ATOMS: atom_id res chain seq x y z
N MET A 1 -23.87 -27.36 -2.45
CA MET A 1 -23.68 -26.00 -3.01
C MET A 1 -22.21 -25.85 -3.39
N ALA A 2 -21.88 -25.72 -4.68
CA ALA A 2 -20.51 -25.41 -5.08
C ALA A 2 -20.22 -23.95 -4.69
N VAL A 3 -19.32 -23.73 -3.74
CA VAL A 3 -18.87 -22.39 -3.38
C VAL A 3 -17.99 -21.90 -4.53
N ARG A 4 -18.52 -20.99 -5.35
CA ARG A 4 -17.77 -20.35 -6.44
C ARG A 4 -16.61 -19.58 -5.80
N LYS A 5 -15.38 -19.88 -6.22
CA LYS A 5 -14.20 -19.09 -5.84
C LYS A 5 -14.45 -17.64 -6.27
N PRO A 6 -14.34 -16.66 -5.35
CA PRO A 6 -14.52 -15.25 -5.71
C PRO A 6 -13.49 -14.84 -6.76
N PRO A 7 -13.83 -13.89 -7.66
CA PRO A 7 -12.94 -13.47 -8.75
C PRO A 7 -11.70 -12.71 -8.27
N ILE A 8 -11.70 -12.23 -7.02
CA ILE A 8 -10.59 -11.55 -6.34
C ILE A 8 -10.47 -12.08 -4.91
N THR A 9 -9.29 -11.95 -4.31
CA THR A 9 -9.02 -12.35 -2.94
C THR A 9 -9.92 -11.64 -1.94
N THR A 10 -10.34 -12.37 -0.92
CA THR A 10 -11.10 -11.84 0.21
C THR A 10 -10.21 -11.16 1.25
N ARG A 11 -8.88 -11.29 1.13
CA ARG A 11 -7.92 -10.59 2.02
C ARG A 11 -8.06 -9.08 1.87
N GLU A 12 -8.07 -8.36 2.98
CA GLU A 12 -8.18 -6.89 3.01
C GLU A 12 -6.94 -6.32 3.68
N TYR A 13 -6.20 -5.47 2.97
CA TYR A 13 -5.03 -4.77 3.51
C TYR A 13 -5.31 -3.30 3.82
N TRP A 14 -6.34 -2.75 3.19
CA TRP A 14 -6.99 -1.49 3.54
C TRP A 14 -8.34 -1.81 4.19
N THR A 15 -8.45 -1.62 5.49
CA THR A 15 -9.60 -2.06 6.28
C THR A 15 -10.69 -1.00 6.39
N PRO A 16 -11.94 -1.38 6.73
CA PRO A 16 -12.90 -0.42 7.25
C PRO A 16 -12.34 0.34 8.47
N GLY A 17 -12.90 1.52 8.76
CA GLY A 17 -12.49 2.36 9.90
C GLY A 17 -11.56 3.53 9.55
N HIS A 18 -11.51 3.94 8.29
CA HIS A 18 -10.79 5.14 7.84
C HIS A 18 -11.72 6.37 7.72
N ALA A 19 -11.16 7.58 7.77
CA ALA A 19 -11.89 8.85 7.73
C ALA A 19 -12.17 9.40 6.32
N ALA A 20 -12.03 8.57 5.27
CA ALA A 20 -12.27 9.01 3.89
C ALA A 20 -13.74 9.39 3.65
N CYS A 21 -13.98 10.36 2.75
CA CYS A 21 -15.33 10.77 2.35
C CYS A 21 -16.16 9.59 1.83
N ALA A 22 -17.49 9.66 1.98
CA ALA A 22 -18.41 8.70 1.39
C ALA A 22 -18.24 8.67 -0.13
N GLY A 23 -17.97 7.49 -0.70
CA GLY A 23 -17.72 7.34 -2.13
C GLY A 23 -16.32 7.78 -2.59
N CYS A 24 -15.35 7.98 -1.69
CA CYS A 24 -13.98 8.33 -2.05
C CYS A 24 -13.36 7.32 -3.04
N GLY A 25 -13.14 7.75 -4.28
CA GLY A 25 -12.54 6.94 -5.34
C GLY A 25 -11.15 6.40 -4.97
N PRO A 26 -10.22 7.26 -4.48
CA PRO A 26 -8.91 6.81 -4.02
C PRO A 26 -8.96 5.74 -2.90
N ALA A 27 -9.95 5.78 -2.00
CA ALA A 27 -10.10 4.72 -0.98
C ALA A 27 -10.47 3.36 -1.60
N ILE A 28 -11.32 3.35 -2.61
CA ILE A 28 -11.65 2.15 -3.39
C ILE A 28 -10.40 1.63 -4.11
N VAL A 29 -9.61 2.54 -4.69
CA VAL A 29 -8.33 2.19 -5.34
C VAL A 29 -7.37 1.55 -4.35
N MET A 30 -7.17 2.11 -3.15
CA MET A 30 -6.30 1.50 -2.12
C MET A 30 -6.75 0.07 -1.78
N LYS A 31 -8.05 -0.15 -1.63
CA LYS A 31 -8.63 -1.47 -1.35
C LYS A 31 -8.35 -2.46 -2.48
N LEU A 32 -8.61 -2.09 -3.73
CA LEU A 32 -8.47 -3.00 -4.87
C LEU A 32 -6.99 -3.21 -5.25
N ALA A 33 -6.17 -2.17 -5.23
CA ALA A 33 -4.76 -2.24 -5.57
C ALA A 33 -4.00 -3.15 -4.61
N THR A 34 -4.25 -3.07 -3.31
CA THR A 34 -3.59 -3.95 -2.33
C THR A 34 -4.02 -5.41 -2.42
N LYS A 35 -5.28 -5.69 -2.80
CA LYS A 35 -5.73 -7.05 -3.12
C LYS A 35 -4.96 -7.62 -4.30
N ALA A 36 -4.91 -6.87 -5.40
CA ALA A 36 -4.17 -7.27 -6.60
C ALA A 36 -2.69 -7.48 -6.29
N PHE A 37 -2.09 -6.60 -5.49
CA PHE A 37 -0.69 -6.72 -5.09
C PHE A 37 -0.44 -7.96 -4.22
N SER A 38 -1.35 -8.26 -3.29
CA SER A 38 -1.28 -9.48 -2.47
C SER A 38 -1.32 -10.75 -3.32
N GLU A 39 -2.21 -10.83 -4.30
CA GLU A 39 -2.28 -11.97 -5.23
C GLU A 39 -1.00 -12.09 -6.05
N ALA A 40 -0.47 -10.98 -6.55
CA ALA A 40 0.79 -10.96 -7.28
C ALA A 40 1.99 -11.39 -6.40
N MET A 41 1.99 -11.05 -5.11
CA MET A 41 3.02 -11.51 -4.17
C MET A 41 2.88 -12.99 -3.85
N GLU A 42 1.66 -13.50 -3.69
CA GLU A 42 1.41 -14.93 -3.51
C GLU A 42 1.86 -15.75 -4.73
N GLU A 43 1.57 -15.28 -5.93
CA GLU A 43 2.02 -15.93 -7.18
C GLU A 43 3.56 -15.93 -7.29
N LYS A 44 4.20 -14.81 -6.99
CA LYS A 44 5.65 -14.64 -7.20
C LYS A 44 6.52 -15.23 -6.09
N TYR A 45 6.07 -15.13 -4.85
CA TYR A 45 6.86 -15.44 -3.66
C TYR A 45 6.25 -16.55 -2.80
N GLY A 46 5.04 -17.02 -3.09
CA GLY A 46 4.31 -17.99 -2.27
C GLY A 46 3.77 -17.40 -0.96
N ASP A 47 3.86 -16.08 -0.78
CA ASP A 47 3.43 -15.38 0.43
C ASP A 47 2.61 -14.12 0.06
N PRO A 48 1.31 -14.09 0.36
CA PRO A 48 0.45 -12.95 0.06
C PRO A 48 0.81 -11.68 0.85
N ASN A 49 1.63 -11.80 1.90
CA ASN A 49 2.10 -10.71 2.74
C ASN A 49 3.53 -10.28 2.41
N ALA A 50 4.12 -10.77 1.33
CA ALA A 50 5.47 -10.40 0.89
C ALA A 50 5.51 -8.98 0.29
N PHE A 51 4.87 -8.01 0.95
CA PHE A 51 4.95 -6.61 0.59
C PHE A 51 4.84 -5.65 1.78
N ALA A 52 5.25 -4.41 1.53
CA ALA A 52 5.07 -3.28 2.41
C ALA A 52 4.68 -2.04 1.60
N ILE A 53 4.35 -0.95 2.27
CA ILE A 53 3.87 0.29 1.65
C ILE A 53 4.67 1.47 2.22
N ALA A 54 5.22 2.30 1.32
CA ALA A 54 5.69 3.65 1.63
C ALA A 54 4.67 4.65 1.09
N HIS A 55 4.14 5.52 1.93
CA HIS A 55 3.02 6.38 1.58
C HIS A 55 3.37 7.86 1.76
N ALA A 56 3.46 8.57 0.63
CA ALA A 56 3.61 10.01 0.62
C ALA A 56 2.43 10.68 1.34
N THR A 57 2.72 11.77 2.04
CA THR A 57 1.69 12.57 2.70
C THR A 57 0.63 13.02 1.71
N GLY A 58 -0.64 12.92 2.10
CA GLY A 58 -1.78 13.30 1.25
C GLY A 58 -3.09 12.74 1.79
N CYS A 59 -4.20 12.95 1.07
CA CYS A 59 -5.54 12.54 1.54
C CYS A 59 -5.57 11.09 1.99
N MET A 60 -5.00 10.17 1.21
CA MET A 60 -5.07 8.74 1.53
C MET A 60 -4.20 8.35 2.72
N GLU A 61 -3.11 9.05 2.97
CA GLU A 61 -2.27 8.87 4.15
C GLU A 61 -3.05 9.35 5.39
N VAL A 62 -3.50 10.61 5.39
CA VAL A 62 -4.15 11.25 6.55
C VAL A 62 -5.42 10.53 6.97
N VAL A 63 -6.26 10.10 6.02
CA VAL A 63 -7.54 9.44 6.37
C VAL A 63 -7.36 8.01 6.90
N SER A 64 -6.17 7.41 6.74
CA SER A 64 -5.91 6.01 7.12
C SER A 64 -4.90 5.81 8.24
N GLY A 65 -4.13 6.83 8.59
CA GLY A 65 -3.03 6.75 9.55
C GLY A 65 -3.19 7.63 10.79
N VAL A 66 -4.43 7.97 11.20
CA VAL A 66 -4.64 8.83 12.38
C VAL A 66 -4.29 8.09 13.66
N PHE A 67 -3.18 8.47 14.31
CA PHE A 67 -2.75 7.90 15.58
C PHE A 67 -3.89 7.93 16.62
N PRO A 68 -4.10 6.84 17.40
CA PRO A 68 -3.33 5.58 17.45
C PRO A 68 -3.81 4.49 16.47
N TYR A 69 -4.66 4.84 15.50
CA TYR A 69 -5.29 3.88 14.61
C TYR A 69 -4.60 3.82 13.24
N THR A 70 -4.76 2.68 12.56
CA THR A 70 -4.37 2.53 11.17
C THR A 70 -5.36 1.63 10.44
N ALA A 71 -5.71 2.01 9.21
CA ALA A 71 -6.51 1.18 8.31
C ALA A 71 -5.64 0.16 7.55
N TRP A 72 -4.33 0.11 7.80
CA TRP A 72 -3.40 -0.75 7.07
C TRP A 72 -3.10 -2.03 7.84
N LYS A 73 -3.25 -3.19 7.18
CA LYS A 73 -2.81 -4.51 7.68
C LYS A 73 -1.48 -4.98 7.12
N ALA A 74 -0.96 -4.31 6.09
CA ALA A 74 0.41 -4.50 5.62
C ALA A 74 1.37 -3.63 6.45
N PRO A 75 2.66 -4.00 6.56
CA PRO A 75 3.68 -3.06 7.01
C PRO A 75 3.60 -1.77 6.20
N TRP A 76 3.41 -0.66 6.90
CA TRP A 76 3.11 0.64 6.30
C TRP A 76 3.96 1.71 6.95
N ILE A 77 4.55 2.58 6.14
CA ILE A 77 5.34 3.72 6.61
C ILE A 77 4.82 5.01 5.98
N HIS A 78 4.46 5.96 6.85
CA HIS A 78 4.25 7.35 6.48
C HIS A 78 5.58 8.00 6.12
N VAL A 79 5.58 8.78 5.04
CA VAL A 79 6.73 9.60 4.66
C VAL A 79 6.27 10.99 4.18
N ALA A 80 7.23 11.89 3.98
CA ALA A 80 6.97 13.24 3.49
C ALA A 80 6.41 13.24 2.06
N PHE A 81 5.88 14.38 1.62
CA PHE A 81 5.19 14.52 0.33
C PHE A 81 6.09 14.12 -0.86
N GLU A 82 7.38 14.37 -0.75
CA GLU A 82 8.34 14.36 -1.84
C GLU A 82 9.18 13.09 -1.96
N ASN A 83 9.08 12.12 -1.04
CA ASN A 83 10.13 11.10 -0.89
C ASN A 83 9.66 9.64 -0.76
N ALA A 84 8.42 9.30 -1.13
CA ALA A 84 7.93 7.92 -1.09
C ALA A 84 8.75 6.95 -1.96
N ALA A 85 9.18 7.35 -3.15
CA ALA A 85 10.02 6.52 -4.01
C ALA A 85 11.42 6.31 -3.40
N ALA A 86 12.08 7.38 -2.95
CA ALA A 86 13.37 7.30 -2.27
C ALA A 86 13.36 6.35 -1.05
N VAL A 87 12.32 6.44 -0.19
CA VAL A 87 12.16 5.54 0.96
C VAL A 87 11.92 4.10 0.49
N ALA A 88 11.08 3.89 -0.52
CA ALA A 88 10.84 2.58 -1.10
C ALA A 88 12.13 1.94 -1.65
N SER A 89 12.95 2.70 -2.38
CA SER A 89 14.25 2.24 -2.87
C SER A 89 15.19 1.84 -1.72
N GLY A 90 15.21 2.60 -0.63
CA GLY A 90 15.98 2.26 0.57
C GLY A 90 15.53 0.94 1.21
N VAL A 91 14.22 0.72 1.34
CA VAL A 91 13.67 -0.54 1.86
C VAL A 91 13.97 -1.71 0.94
N GLU A 92 13.85 -1.55 -0.38
CA GLU A 92 14.19 -2.61 -1.34
C GLU A 92 15.67 -3.00 -1.23
N ALA A 93 16.57 -2.01 -1.14
CA ALA A 93 18.00 -2.25 -0.95
C ALA A 93 18.28 -2.99 0.37
N ALA A 94 17.61 -2.58 1.46
CA ALA A 94 17.74 -3.23 2.76
C ALA A 94 17.24 -4.69 2.73
N TRP A 95 16.08 -4.95 2.12
CA TRP A 95 15.54 -6.31 2.00
C TRP A 95 16.44 -7.20 1.17
N LYS A 96 17.00 -6.70 0.06
CA LYS A 96 17.99 -7.43 -0.73
C LYS A 96 19.21 -7.82 0.11
N LYS A 97 19.74 -6.88 0.92
CA LYS A 97 20.89 -7.14 1.80
C LYS A 97 20.57 -8.16 2.90
N LEU A 98 19.35 -8.14 3.42
CA LEU A 98 18.86 -9.05 4.47
C LEU A 98 18.37 -10.41 3.92
N GLY A 99 18.41 -10.63 2.60
CA GLY A 99 17.87 -11.84 1.98
C GLY A 99 16.34 -11.99 2.11
N ARG A 100 15.64 -10.90 2.39
CA ARG A 100 14.17 -10.88 2.52
C ARG A 100 13.54 -10.76 1.14
N LYS A 101 12.57 -11.61 0.87
CA LYS A 101 11.76 -11.56 -0.35
C LYS A 101 10.54 -10.67 -0.13
N GLY A 102 10.22 -9.85 -1.12
CA GLY A 102 9.03 -9.03 -1.14
C GLY A 102 9.17 -7.80 -2.03
N LYS A 103 8.09 -7.02 -2.14
CA LYS A 103 8.08 -5.75 -2.85
C LYS A 103 7.49 -4.63 -2.01
N ILE A 104 8.01 -3.41 -2.16
CA ILE A 104 7.46 -2.24 -1.50
C ILE A 104 6.72 -1.39 -2.52
N LEU A 105 5.51 -0.97 -2.15
CA LEU A 105 4.65 -0.12 -2.98
C LEU A 105 4.82 1.33 -2.52
N ALA A 106 5.31 2.19 -3.41
CA ALA A 106 5.28 3.63 -3.20
C ALA A 106 3.91 4.17 -3.62
N ILE A 107 3.18 4.76 -2.69
CA ILE A 107 1.86 5.35 -2.94
C ILE A 107 1.97 6.86 -2.75
N GLY A 108 1.47 7.61 -3.72
CA GLY A 108 1.35 9.05 -3.64
C GLY A 108 0.12 9.56 -4.39
N GLY A 109 -0.38 10.70 -3.95
CA GLY A 109 -1.36 11.47 -4.72
C GLY A 109 -0.74 12.07 -5.98
N ASP A 110 -1.53 12.83 -6.71
CA ASP A 110 -1.09 13.63 -7.86
C ASP A 110 0.08 14.56 -7.50
N GLY A 111 -0.01 15.32 -6.42
CA GLY A 111 1.10 16.19 -5.98
C GLY A 111 2.39 15.41 -5.66
N GLY A 112 2.25 14.24 -5.04
CA GLY A 112 3.38 13.37 -4.68
C GLY A 112 3.95 12.54 -5.85
N THR A 113 3.32 12.55 -7.02
CA THR A 113 3.75 11.74 -8.18
C THR A 113 4.00 12.55 -9.45
N ALA A 114 3.41 13.74 -9.58
CA ALA A 114 3.52 14.59 -10.76
C ALA A 114 3.97 16.03 -10.45
N ASP A 115 4.27 16.35 -9.19
CA ASP A 115 4.79 17.66 -8.77
C ASP A 115 5.98 17.50 -7.82
N ILE A 116 5.83 17.76 -6.51
CA ILE A 116 6.94 17.79 -5.55
C ILE A 116 7.69 16.46 -5.43
N GLY A 117 6.99 15.34 -5.64
CA GLY A 117 7.59 14.00 -5.57
C GLY A 117 8.21 13.50 -6.87
N LEU A 118 8.23 14.30 -7.95
CA LEU A 118 8.74 13.85 -9.25
C LEU A 118 10.24 13.51 -9.25
N GLN A 119 11.05 14.14 -8.39
CA GLN A 119 12.50 13.90 -8.33
C GLN A 119 12.91 12.63 -7.57
N ALA A 120 11.94 12.00 -6.89
CA ALA A 120 12.17 11.02 -5.82
C ALA A 120 12.82 9.70 -6.27
#